data_AF-A0A9Q6UZB6-F1
#
_entry.id   AF-A0A9Q6UZB6-F1
#
_cell.length_a   1.000
_cell.length_b   1.000
_cell.length_c   1.000
_cell.angle_alpha   90.00
_cell.angle_beta   90.00
_cell.angle_gamma   90.00
#
_symmetry.space_group_name_H-M   'P 1'
#
loop_
_entity.id
_entity.type
_entity.pdbx_description
1 polymer ?
#
loop_
_entity_poly.entity_id
_entity_poly.type
_entity_poly.pdbx_seq_one_letter_code
_entity_poly.pdbx_strand_id
1 'polypeptide(L)'
;MSAATKSALIRTLSTVPLRTEERYSFLADVVTILESQGMHVASNVTVRIDGRNFRVDILATAKTGGSVAIEIDRSSPRPRSVMKLRELARRGTEGFVLLRMPKKLTSYSDAGIDIIPANGKGASC
;
A
#
# COMPACT_ATOMS: atom_id res chain seq x y z
N MET A 1 -7.40 11.83 3.42
CA MET A 1 -6.53 11.48 4.57
C MET A 1 -5.46 12.56 4.67
N SER A 2 -4.96 12.90 5.87
CA SER A 2 -3.90 13.92 5.96
C SER A 2 -2.56 13.38 5.42
N ALA A 3 -1.74 14.26 4.84
CA ALA A 3 -0.39 13.90 4.38
C ALA A 3 0.50 13.37 5.52
N ALA A 4 0.31 13.89 6.74
CA ALA A 4 1.01 13.43 7.93
C ALA A 4 0.65 11.98 8.29
N THR A 5 -0.63 11.63 8.24
CA THR A 5 -1.12 10.26 8.47
C THR A 5 -0.54 9.29 7.43
N LYS A 6 -0.56 9.67 6.13
CA LYS A 6 0.03 8.87 5.05
C LYS A 6 1.52 8.62 5.30
N SER A 7 2.25 9.68 5.65
CA SER A 7 3.69 9.63 5.88
C SER A 7 4.06 8.77 7.10
N ALA A 8 3.28 8.88 8.17
CA ALA A 8 3.45 8.04 9.36
C ALA A 8 3.22 6.56 9.04
N LEU A 9 2.17 6.26 8.26
CA LEU A 9 1.90 4.89 7.81
C LEU A 9 3.05 4.33 6.96
N ILE A 10 3.48 5.08 5.94
CA ILE A 10 4.60 4.68 5.07
C ILE A 10 5.85 4.40 5.91
N ARG A 11 6.17 5.29 6.86
CA ARG A 11 7.28 5.10 7.78
C ARG A 11 7.14 3.80 8.57
N THR A 12 5.99 3.55 9.20
CA THR A 12 5.77 2.32 9.97
C THR A 12 5.98 1.07 9.11
N LEU A 13 5.36 1.01 7.93
CA LEU A 13 5.47 -0.15 7.01
C LEU A 13 6.90 -0.35 6.47
N SER A 14 7.69 0.73 6.41
CA SER A 14 9.10 0.69 6.00
C SER A 14 10.06 0.39 7.15
N THR A 15 9.59 0.30 8.40
CA THR A 15 10.45 0.07 9.58
C THR A 15 10.08 -1.17 10.37
N VAL A 16 8.81 -1.57 10.41
CA VAL A 16 8.38 -2.75 11.17
C VAL A 16 8.72 -4.01 10.37
N PRO A 17 9.39 -5.03 10.97
CA PRO A 17 9.70 -6.27 10.28
C PRO A 17 8.44 -7.05 9.87
N LEU A 18 8.27 -7.28 8.58
CA LEU A 18 7.13 -7.97 7.95
C LEU A 18 7.52 -9.35 7.43
N ARG A 19 6.61 -10.33 7.46
CA ARG A 19 6.84 -11.65 6.84
C ARG A 19 6.74 -11.53 5.33
N THR A 20 7.90 -11.46 4.67
CA THR A 20 7.98 -11.11 3.25
C THR A 20 8.10 -12.30 2.33
N GLU A 21 7.98 -13.55 2.76
CA GLU A 21 8.10 -14.72 1.86
C GLU A 21 6.77 -15.11 1.22
N GLU A 22 5.71 -15.14 2.02
CA GLU A 22 4.36 -15.48 1.58
C GLU A 22 3.50 -14.22 1.45
N ARG A 23 2.74 -14.12 0.34
CA ARG A 23 1.88 -12.95 0.09
C ARG A 23 0.78 -12.82 1.14
N TYR A 24 0.18 -13.92 1.58
CA TYR A 24 -0.93 -13.88 2.52
C TYR A 24 -0.48 -13.50 3.93
N SER A 25 0.63 -14.04 4.42
CA SER A 25 1.21 -13.64 5.71
C SER A 25 1.63 -12.17 5.70
N PHE A 26 2.24 -11.72 4.59
CA PHE A 26 2.59 -10.31 4.42
C PHE A 26 1.37 -9.40 4.48
N LEU A 27 0.30 -9.75 3.73
CA LEU A 27 -0.96 -9.02 3.74
C LEU A 27 -1.54 -8.95 5.17
N ALA A 28 -1.57 -10.07 5.88
CA ALA A 28 -2.07 -10.13 7.25
C ALA A 28 -1.27 -9.23 8.22
N ASP A 29 0.06 -9.20 8.09
CA ASP A 29 0.90 -8.30 8.90
C ASP A 29 0.60 -6.82 8.61
N VAL A 30 0.46 -6.45 7.32
CA VAL A 30 0.12 -5.08 6.92
C VAL A 30 -1.26 -4.67 7.45
N VAL A 31 -2.25 -5.54 7.35
CA VAL A 31 -3.60 -5.31 7.90
C VAL A 31 -3.53 -5.11 9.41
N THR A 32 -2.83 -5.98 10.13
CA THR A 32 -2.68 -5.89 11.59
C THR A 32 -2.06 -4.54 12.01
N ILE A 33 -1.03 -4.08 11.29
CA ILE A 33 -0.40 -2.78 11.54
C ILE A 33 -1.40 -1.64 11.31
N LEU A 34 -2.10 -1.63 10.17
CA LEU A 34 -3.10 -0.62 9.84
C LEU A 34 -4.22 -0.53 10.89
N GLU A 35 -4.73 -1.69 11.33
CA GLU A 35 -5.77 -1.78 12.36
C GLU A 35 -5.27 -1.32 13.73
N SER A 36 -4.03 -1.65 14.10
CA SER A 36 -3.41 -1.16 15.34
C SER A 36 -3.21 0.36 15.35
N GLN A 37 -3.13 0.99 14.18
CA GLN A 37 -3.13 2.46 14.01
C GLN A 37 -4.55 3.04 14.02
N GLY A 38 -5.55 2.21 14.28
CA GLY A 38 -6.95 2.61 14.38
C GLY A 38 -7.65 2.80 13.03
N MET A 39 -7.08 2.29 11.93
CA MET A 39 -7.73 2.38 10.61
C MET A 39 -8.75 1.25 10.42
N HIS A 40 -9.82 1.54 9.68
CA HIS A 40 -10.71 0.51 9.15
C HIS A 40 -10.12 -0.03 7.86
N VAL A 41 -9.93 -1.34 7.77
CA VAL A 41 -9.25 -1.97 6.64
C VAL A 41 -10.19 -2.88 5.87
N ALA A 42 -10.29 -2.66 4.56
CA ALA A 42 -10.98 -3.56 3.65
C ALA A 42 -9.96 -4.16 2.67
N SER A 43 -9.97 -5.49 2.53
CA SER A 43 -9.07 -6.21 1.61
C SER A 43 -9.79 -6.64 0.34
N ASN A 44 -9.07 -6.77 -0.78
CA ASN A 44 -9.59 -7.19 -2.09
C ASN A 44 -10.80 -6.37 -2.57
N VAL A 45 -10.75 -5.05 -2.37
CA VAL A 45 -11.86 -4.14 -2.65
C VAL A 45 -12.04 -3.98 -4.15
N THR A 46 -13.28 -4.15 -4.63
CA THR A 46 -13.61 -3.87 -6.02
C THR A 46 -13.88 -2.38 -6.21
N VAL A 47 -13.12 -1.75 -7.09
CA VAL A 47 -13.27 -0.36 -7.51
C VAL A 47 -13.66 -0.30 -8.98
N ARG A 48 -14.52 0.66 -9.34
CA ARG A 48 -14.95 0.86 -10.72
C ARG A 48 -14.18 2.02 -11.33
N ILE A 49 -13.43 1.73 -12.39
CA ILE A 49 -12.61 2.69 -13.15
C ILE A 49 -13.05 2.58 -14.60
N ASP A 50 -13.53 3.70 -15.18
CA ASP A 50 -13.97 3.80 -16.58
C ASP A 50 -14.86 2.64 -17.04
N GLY A 51 -15.86 2.32 -16.23
CA GLY A 51 -16.83 1.27 -16.52
C GLY A 51 -16.32 -0.17 -16.30
N ARG A 52 -15.06 -0.35 -15.88
CA ARG A 52 -14.46 -1.66 -15.59
C ARG A 52 -14.21 -1.84 -14.10
N ASN A 53 -14.36 -3.08 -13.64
CA ASN A 53 -14.09 -3.45 -12.27
C ASN A 53 -12.62 -3.86 -12.11
N PHE A 54 -11.97 -3.29 -11.11
CA PHE A 54 -10.61 -3.63 -10.71
C PHE A 54 -10.61 -3.98 -9.22
N ARG A 55 -9.67 -4.83 -8.81
CA ARG A 55 -9.42 -5.08 -7.39
C ARG A 55 -8.24 -4.26 -6.90
N VAL A 56 -8.40 -3.67 -5.73
CA VAL A 56 -7.34 -3.07 -4.92
C VAL A 56 -7.05 -4.02 -3.77
N ASP A 57 -5.77 -4.25 -3.47
CA ASP A 57 -5.39 -5.21 -2.44
C ASP A 57 -5.87 -4.76 -1.05
N ILE A 58 -5.64 -3.50 -0.69
CA ILE A 58 -6.12 -2.90 0.57
C ILE A 58 -6.69 -1.50 0.32
N LEU A 59 -7.81 -1.20 0.96
CA LEU A 59 -8.30 0.15 1.19
C LEU A 59 -8.35 0.41 2.70
N ALA A 60 -7.50 1.28 3.20
CA ALA A 60 -7.44 1.64 4.62
C ALA A 60 -8.08 3.03 4.82
N THR A 61 -8.98 3.15 5.78
CA THR A 61 -9.76 4.38 6.04
C THR A 61 -9.50 4.86 7.46
N ALA A 62 -9.06 6.11 7.60
CA ALA A 62 -8.84 6.72 8.91
C ALA A 62 -10.19 7.02 9.59
N LYS A 63 -10.25 6.99 10.93
CA LYS A 63 -11.47 7.32 11.70
C LYS A 63 -11.99 8.73 11.42
N THR A 64 -11.09 9.67 11.16
CA THR A 64 -11.41 11.06 10.80
C THR A 64 -11.94 11.20 9.37
N GLY A 65 -12.10 10.10 8.65
CA GLY A 65 -12.42 10.08 7.23
C GLY A 65 -11.19 10.15 6.33
N GLY A 66 -11.41 9.81 5.06
CA GLY A 66 -10.38 9.71 4.03
C GLY A 66 -9.70 8.34 4.01
N SER A 67 -9.51 7.84 2.80
CA SER A 67 -8.97 6.50 2.56
C SER A 67 -7.66 6.56 1.79
N VAL A 68 -6.86 5.50 1.92
CA VAL A 68 -5.66 5.25 1.13
C VAL A 68 -5.72 3.85 0.54
N ALA A 69 -5.49 3.77 -0.76
CA ALA A 69 -5.38 2.51 -1.49
C ALA A 69 -3.93 2.01 -1.43
N ILE A 70 -3.74 0.72 -1.16
CA ILE A 70 -2.42 0.09 -1.13
C ILE A 70 -2.44 -1.10 -2.08
N GLU A 71 -1.49 -1.12 -3.01
CA GLU A 71 -1.21 -2.27 -3.87
C GLU A 71 0.02 -3.01 -3.35
N ILE A 72 -0.08 -4.33 -3.20
CA ILE A 72 1.04 -5.15 -2.77
C ILE A 72 1.67 -5.81 -3.99
N ASP A 73 2.90 -5.39 -4.29
CA ASP A 73 3.70 -5.98 -5.36
C ASP A 73 4.92 -6.69 -4.79
N ARG A 74 5.58 -7.50 -5.63
CA ARG A 74 6.73 -8.29 -5.17
C ARG A 74 7.99 -7.43 -5.10
N SER A 75 8.65 -7.20 -6.22
CA SER A 75 9.99 -6.60 -6.25
C SER A 75 10.10 -5.30 -7.04
N SER A 76 9.10 -5.01 -7.86
CA SER A 76 8.93 -3.80 -8.64
C SER A 76 7.43 -3.54 -8.81
N PRO A 77 7.01 -2.27 -8.99
CA PRO A 77 5.62 -1.96 -9.23
C PRO A 77 5.15 -2.57 -10.55
N ARG A 78 3.97 -3.18 -10.52
CA ARG A 78 3.30 -3.64 -11.73
C ARG A 78 2.66 -2.43 -12.42
N PRO A 79 2.78 -2.29 -13.76
CA PRO A 79 2.14 -1.20 -14.49
C PRO A 79 0.64 -1.07 -14.21
N ARG A 80 -0.05 -2.20 -14.04
CA ARG A 80 -1.48 -2.22 -13.69
C ARG A 80 -1.77 -1.66 -12.29
N SER A 81 -0.89 -1.89 -11.32
CA SER A 81 -1.05 -1.36 -9.96
C SER A 81 -0.85 0.16 -9.95
N VAL A 82 0.19 0.66 -10.63
CA VAL A 82 0.41 2.11 -10.81
C VAL A 82 -0.77 2.76 -11.53
N MET A 83 -1.23 2.18 -12.64
CA MET A 83 -2.38 2.68 -13.40
C MET A 83 -3.64 2.79 -12.53
N LYS A 84 -3.99 1.74 -11.77
CA LYS A 84 -5.15 1.74 -10.86
C LYS A 84 -5.05 2.87 -9.83
N LEU A 85 -3.90 3.00 -9.17
CA LEU A 85 -3.68 3.99 -8.12
C LEU A 85 -3.71 5.42 -8.66
N ARG A 86 -3.15 5.66 -9.85
CA ARG A 86 -3.24 6.98 -10.51
C ARG A 86 -4.69 7.38 -10.78
N GLU A 87 -5.50 6.43 -11.22
CA GLU A 87 -6.89 6.71 -11.55
C GLU A 87 -7.76 6.88 -10.30
N LEU A 88 -7.47 6.15 -9.22
CA LEU A 88 -8.06 6.42 -7.91
C LEU A 88 -7.67 7.80 -7.37
N ALA A 89 -6.41 8.21 -7.54
CA ALA A 89 -5.93 9.52 -7.09
C ALA A 89 -6.67 10.67 -7.79
N ARG A 90 -6.92 10.55 -9.11
CA ARG A 90 -7.75 11.52 -9.86
C ARG A 90 -9.18 11.64 -9.34
N ARG A 91 -9.68 10.60 -8.67
CA ARG A 91 -11.02 10.52 -8.08
C ARG A 91 -11.02 10.86 -6.57
N GLY A 92 -9.89 11.33 -6.04
CA GLY A 92 -9.76 11.78 -4.65
C GLY A 92 -9.30 10.72 -3.65
N THR A 93 -9.01 9.50 -4.10
CA THR A 93 -8.45 8.43 -3.25
C THR A 93 -6.99 8.23 -3.56
N GLU A 94 -6.12 8.76 -2.69
CA GLU A 94 -4.69 8.56 -2.81
C GLU A 94 -4.30 7.09 -2.61
N GLY A 95 -3.08 6.73 -3.05
CA GLY A 95 -2.54 5.43 -2.76
C GLY A 95 -1.05 5.30 -3.07
N PHE A 96 -0.51 4.13 -2.74
CA PHE A 96 0.90 3.80 -2.96
C PHE A 96 1.07 2.30 -3.20
N VAL A 97 2.21 1.92 -3.78
CA VAL A 97 2.62 0.52 -3.94
C VAL A 97 3.55 0.15 -2.79
N LEU A 98 3.27 -0.96 -2.12
CA LEU A 98 4.14 -1.58 -1.13
C LEU A 98 4.82 -2.81 -1.75
N LEU A 99 6.15 -2.79 -1.80
CA LEU A 99 6.96 -3.89 -2.33
C LEU A 99 7.34 -4.85 -1.21
N ARG A 100 6.88 -6.10 -1.30
CA ARG A 100 7.18 -7.15 -0.32
C ARG A 100 8.65 -7.60 -0.34
N MET A 101 9.26 -7.69 -1.51
CA MET A 101 10.64 -8.15 -1.72
C MET A 101 11.37 -7.17 -2.66
N PRO A 102 11.53 -5.90 -2.25
CA PRO A 102 12.06 -4.86 -3.10
C PRO A 102 13.50 -5.17 -3.53
N LYS A 103 13.86 -4.83 -4.77
CA LYS A 103 15.27 -4.83 -5.20
C LYS A 103 16.05 -3.61 -4.70
N LYS A 104 15.35 -2.53 -4.36
CA LYS A 104 15.91 -1.27 -3.86
C LYS A 104 15.21 -0.89 -2.57
N LEU A 105 15.98 -0.59 -1.53
CA LEU A 105 15.45 -0.22 -0.21
C LEU A 105 15.11 1.28 -0.08
N THR A 106 15.32 2.05 -1.14
CA THR A 106 14.94 3.46 -1.19
C THR A 106 13.56 3.63 -1.82
N SER A 107 12.67 4.36 -1.14
CA SER A 107 11.40 4.78 -1.72
C SER A 107 11.60 5.70 -2.92
N TYR A 108 10.73 5.61 -3.91
CA TYR A 108 10.75 6.46 -5.10
C TYR A 108 9.34 6.69 -5.64
N SER A 109 9.19 7.57 -6.64
CA SER A 109 7.90 7.80 -7.31
C SER A 109 7.92 7.23 -8.72
N ASP A 110 6.84 6.54 -9.10
CA ASP A 110 6.57 6.11 -10.48
C ASP A 110 5.23 6.70 -10.95
N ALA A 111 5.30 7.58 -11.95
CA ALA A 111 4.15 8.30 -12.50
C ALA A 111 3.27 9.01 -11.44
N GLY A 112 3.91 9.53 -10.39
CA GLY A 112 3.26 10.24 -9.28
C GLY A 112 2.73 9.33 -8.18
N ILE A 113 2.99 8.02 -8.24
CA ILE A 113 2.63 7.05 -7.18
C ILE A 113 3.86 6.69 -6.38
N ASP A 114 3.74 6.76 -5.05
CA ASP A 114 4.81 6.37 -4.15
C ASP A 114 5.03 4.85 -4.21
N ILE A 115 6.28 4.45 -4.39
CA ILE A 115 6.73 3.06 -4.37
C ILE A 115 7.57 2.86 -3.12
N ILE A 116 7.05 2.05 -2.21
CA ILE A 116 7.55 1.92 -0.85
C ILE A 116 8.11 0.50 -0.64
N PRO A 117 9.40 0.34 -0.31
CA PRO A 117 9.95 -0.93 0.10
C PRO A 117 9.48 -1.29 1.51
N ALA A 118 8.96 -2.50 1.68
CA ALA A 118 8.65 -3.04 3.01
C ALA A 118 9.95 -3.43 3.75
N ASN A 119 9.94 -3.34 5.09
CA ASN A 119 11.02 -3.90 5.88
C ASN A 119 10.81 -5.41 6.09
N GLY A 120 11.50 -6.24 5.31
CA GLY A 120 11.37 -7.70 5.42
C GLY A 120 12.07 -8.28 6.63
N LYS A 121 11.43 -9.22 7.33
CA LYS A 121 12.11 -10.11 8.29
C LYS A 121 13.20 -10.89 7.53
N GLY A 122 14.47 -10.60 7.81
CA GLY A 122 15.61 -11.20 7.10
C GLY A 122 16.22 -10.31 6.00
N ALA A 123 15.73 -9.09 5.80
CA ALA A 123 16.48 -8.04 5.11
C ALA A 123 17.60 -7.56 6.05
N SER A 124 18.59 -8.41 6.27
CA SER A 124 19.82 -8.04 6.96
C SER A 124 20.52 -6.97 6.13
N CYS A 125 20.78 -5.83 6.76
CA CYS A 125 21.85 -4.92 6.36
C CYS A 125 23.20 -5.67 6.32
#